data_AF-A0A9X3N2B2-F1
#
_entry.id   AF-A0A9X3N2B2-F1
#
_cell.length_a   1.000
_cell.length_b   1.000
_cell.length_c   1.000
_cell.angle_alpha   90.00
_cell.angle_beta   90.00
_cell.angle_gamma   90.00
#
_symmetry.space_group_name_H-M   'P 1'
#
loop_
_entity.id
_entity.type
_entity.pdbx_description
1 polymer ?
#
loop_
_entity_poly.entity_id
_entity_poly.type
_entity_poly.pdbx_seq_one_letter_code
_entity_poly.pdbx_strand_id
1 'polypeptide(L)'
;MPDATDAFSTIDDFLLSLAEGVSYAQAELARAGVSGPPGAQVLYQLPRVEFELKMNLTVVQDQGLSQRYRYLRAARPNDKHLLFKPLTTEEASSTLEIAATVKGAFVAVPANNGLPAPMMRTLIDPSDPRAPTVRVTVSNAAGEAMSGVEVQLNVDREESVALNQAVGVGFAVAAGTAFDEGVLVTDAGGTAQTVLRIAAGQAKGLLVIAIDALSQTDAIVYEVTA
;
A
#
# COMPACT_ATOMS: atom_id res chain seq x y z
N MET A 1 -32.52 5.53 16.57
CA MET A 1 -31.42 6.46 16.93
C MET A 1 -30.65 5.78 18.04
N PRO A 2 -29.42 5.29 17.81
CA PRO A 2 -28.57 4.83 18.89
C PRO A 2 -28.18 6.04 19.76
N ASP A 3 -28.31 5.89 21.08
CA ASP A 3 -27.97 6.92 22.05
C ASP A 3 -26.47 7.23 22.00
N ALA A 4 -26.10 8.51 22.10
CA ALA A 4 -24.70 8.95 22.08
C ALA A 4 -23.87 8.41 23.27
N THR A 5 -24.51 7.74 24.23
CA THR A 5 -23.91 7.09 25.39
C THR A 5 -23.62 5.59 25.20
N ASP A 6 -24.04 4.97 24.09
CA ASP A 6 -23.68 3.59 23.71
C ASP A 6 -22.60 3.58 22.63
N ALA A 7 -21.53 4.33 22.87
CA ALA A 7 -20.55 4.66 21.84
C ALA A 7 -19.71 3.45 21.33
N PHE A 8 -19.63 2.33 22.06
CA PHE A 8 -18.78 1.20 21.66
C PHE A 8 -19.39 -0.16 22.01
N SER A 9 -19.64 -0.99 20.98
CA SER A 9 -20.12 -2.37 21.15
C SER A 9 -19.02 -3.33 21.58
N THR A 10 -17.76 -3.10 21.17
CA THR A 10 -16.61 -3.96 21.48
C THR A 10 -15.32 -3.15 21.68
N ILE A 11 -14.31 -3.77 22.31
CA ILE A 11 -12.98 -3.18 22.47
C ILE A 11 -12.30 -2.87 21.13
N ASP A 12 -12.57 -3.67 20.08
CA ASP A 12 -12.00 -3.49 18.76
C ASP A 12 -12.54 -2.22 18.09
N ASP A 13 -13.86 -1.99 18.17
CA ASP A 13 -14.51 -0.76 17.67
C ASP A 13 -13.92 0.48 18.35
N PHE A 14 -13.67 0.37 19.67
CA PHE A 14 -13.05 1.44 20.45
C PHE A 14 -11.60 1.71 20.02
N LEU A 15 -10.76 0.67 19.92
CA LEU A 15 -9.37 0.81 19.50
C LEU A 15 -9.24 1.39 18.09
N LEU A 16 -10.16 1.01 17.19
CA LEU A 16 -10.22 1.57 15.84
C LEU A 16 -10.56 3.07 15.88
N SER A 17 -11.59 3.46 16.65
CA SER A 17 -11.95 4.87 16.81
C SER A 17 -10.82 5.71 17.43
N LEU A 18 -10.03 5.12 18.32
CA LEU A 18 -8.90 5.79 18.95
C LEU A 18 -7.76 5.98 17.94
N ALA A 19 -7.48 4.98 17.11
CA ALA A 19 -6.50 5.08 16.02
C ALA A 19 -6.90 6.13 14.98
N GLU A 20 -8.18 6.20 14.62
CA GLU A 20 -8.74 7.26 13.76
C GLU A 20 -8.59 8.64 14.41
N GLY A 21 -8.91 8.77 15.69
CA GLY A 21 -8.77 10.02 16.45
C GLY A 21 -7.32 10.51 16.54
N VAL A 22 -6.36 9.62 16.76
CA VAL A 22 -4.93 9.94 16.76
C VAL A 22 -4.47 10.37 15.37
N SER A 23 -4.91 9.67 14.33
CA SER A 23 -4.60 10.01 12.92
C SER A 23 -5.16 11.39 12.55
N TYR A 24 -6.39 11.68 12.99
CA TYR A 24 -7.03 12.99 12.79
C TYR A 24 -6.27 14.10 13.54
N ALA A 25 -5.91 13.88 14.80
CA ALA A 25 -5.10 14.82 15.58
C ALA A 25 -3.73 15.08 14.93
N GLN A 26 -3.09 14.04 14.41
CA GLN A 26 -1.83 14.13 13.66
C GLN A 26 -1.98 14.95 12.38
N ALA A 27 -3.09 14.80 11.64
CA ALA A 27 -3.38 15.59 10.45
C ALA A 27 -3.62 17.06 10.78
N GLU A 28 -4.32 17.36 11.88
CA GLU A 28 -4.54 18.72 12.35
C GLU A 28 -3.23 19.37 12.86
N LEU A 29 -2.37 18.63 13.58
CA LEU A 29 -1.04 19.11 13.97
C LEU A 29 -0.13 19.41 12.76
N ALA A 30 -0.18 18.57 11.73
CA ALA A 30 0.55 18.80 10.49
C ALA A 30 0.05 20.05 9.75
N ARG A 31 -1.27 20.30 9.76
CA ARG A 31 -1.91 21.49 9.17
C ARG A 31 -1.65 22.76 9.97
N ALA A 32 -1.64 22.65 11.29
CA ALA A 32 -1.36 23.76 12.21
C ALA A 32 0.13 24.14 12.26
N GLY A 33 0.97 23.55 11.40
CA GLY A 33 2.41 23.78 11.31
C GLY A 33 2.76 25.25 11.49
N VAL A 34 3.48 25.53 12.58
CA VAL A 34 4.00 26.87 12.86
C VAL A 34 5.03 27.21 11.79
N SER A 35 4.87 28.35 11.12
CA SER A 35 5.93 28.89 10.25
C SER A 35 7.16 29.17 11.11
N GLY A 36 8.15 28.30 11.01
CA GLY A 36 9.49 28.55 11.54
C GLY A 36 10.18 29.68 10.76
N PRO A 37 11.40 30.08 11.20
CA PRO A 37 12.24 30.98 10.43
C PRO A 37 12.37 30.53 8.97
N PRO A 38 12.50 31.46 8.00
CA PRO A 38 12.52 31.13 6.58
C PRO A 38 13.53 30.01 6.28
N GLY A 39 13.01 28.88 5.80
CA GLY A 39 13.79 27.68 5.46
C GLY A 39 13.54 26.45 6.35
N ALA A 40 12.84 26.56 7.47
CA ALA A 40 12.53 25.40 8.33
C ALA A 40 11.01 25.22 8.50
N GLN A 41 10.42 24.28 7.76
CA GLN A 41 9.10 23.75 8.07
C GLN A 41 9.26 22.73 9.20
N VAL A 42 8.72 23.02 10.39
CA VAL A 42 8.71 22.07 11.51
C VAL A 42 7.49 21.15 11.32
N LEU A 43 7.74 19.93 10.84
CA LEU A 43 6.72 18.90 10.75
C LEU A 43 6.58 18.21 12.11
N TYR A 44 5.45 18.44 12.81
CA TYR A 44 5.14 17.72 14.04
C TYR A 44 4.64 16.32 13.70
N GLN A 45 5.42 15.30 14.03
CA GLN A 45 4.98 13.91 14.05
C GLN A 45 4.87 13.45 15.51
N LEU A 46 3.78 12.75 15.86
CA LEU A 46 3.65 12.04 17.13
C LEU A 46 4.30 10.65 16.98
N PRO A 47 5.57 10.45 17.40
CA PRO A 47 6.26 9.18 17.20
C PRO A 47 5.66 8.06 18.06
N ARG A 48 5.11 8.41 19.23
CA ARG A 48 4.56 7.47 20.20
C ARG A 48 3.49 8.16 21.05
N VAL A 49 2.32 7.57 21.14
CA VAL A 49 1.24 7.99 22.04
C VAL A 49 0.96 6.84 23.00
N GLU A 50 1.27 7.04 24.28
CA GLU A 50 0.93 6.09 25.33
C GLU A 50 -0.44 6.41 25.89
N PHE A 51 -1.25 5.39 26.14
CA PHE A 51 -2.53 5.55 26.78
C PHE A 51 -2.74 4.53 27.89
N GLU A 52 -3.44 4.96 28.92
CA GLU A 52 -3.96 4.12 30.00
C GLU A 52 -5.44 4.42 30.15
N LEU A 53 -6.27 3.40 29.92
CA LEU A 53 -7.72 3.52 30.05
C LEU A 53 -8.25 2.58 31.12
N LYS A 54 -9.17 3.11 31.92
CA LYS A 54 -9.96 2.35 32.89
C LYS A 54 -11.37 2.19 32.35
N MET A 55 -11.83 0.95 32.25
CA MET A 55 -13.13 0.61 31.67
C MET A 55 -13.94 -0.21 32.65
N ASN A 56 -15.25 0.04 32.67
CA ASN A 56 -16.23 -0.81 33.32
C ASN A 56 -16.74 -1.86 32.33
N LEU A 57 -16.75 -3.11 32.79
CA LEU A 57 -17.28 -4.23 32.04
C LEU A 57 -18.72 -4.53 32.49
N THR A 58 -19.67 -4.56 31.56
CA THR A 58 -21.04 -4.96 31.84
C THR A 58 -21.48 -6.07 30.90
N VAL A 59 -22.04 -7.14 31.46
CA VAL A 59 -22.60 -8.24 30.67
C VAL A 59 -24.04 -7.89 30.32
N VAL A 60 -24.37 -7.81 29.03
CA VAL A 60 -25.73 -7.58 28.56
C VAL A 60 -26.22 -8.72 27.68
N GLN A 61 -27.52 -8.98 27.70
CA GLN A 61 -28.17 -9.88 26.75
C GLN A 61 -28.93 -9.03 25.75
N ASP A 62 -28.33 -8.82 24.57
CA ASP A 62 -28.90 -7.98 23.51
C ASP A 62 -28.97 -8.76 22.19
N GLN A 63 -30.20 -9.01 21.73
CA GLN A 63 -30.46 -9.71 20.48
C GLN A 63 -30.07 -8.89 19.24
N GLY A 64 -30.07 -7.55 19.33
CA GLY A 64 -29.63 -6.66 18.26
C GLY A 64 -28.12 -6.79 18.01
N LEU A 65 -27.32 -6.85 19.08
CA LEU A 65 -25.88 -7.13 18.98
C LEU A 65 -25.61 -8.55 18.46
N SER A 66 -26.36 -9.57 18.94
CA SER A 66 -26.23 -10.94 18.42
C SER A 66 -26.50 -11.05 16.91
N GLN A 67 -27.43 -10.25 16.38
CA GLN A 67 -27.72 -10.22 14.95
C GLN A 67 -26.59 -9.56 14.14
N ARG A 68 -25.94 -8.52 14.68
CA ARG A 68 -24.79 -7.86 14.03
C ARG A 68 -23.63 -8.82 13.82
N TYR A 69 -23.33 -9.70 14.77
CA TYR A 69 -22.19 -10.64 14.69
C TYR A 69 -22.53 -12.01 14.09
N ARG A 70 -23.69 -12.16 13.44
CA ARG A 70 -24.15 -13.44 12.87
C ARG A 70 -23.19 -14.03 11.83
N TYR A 71 -22.39 -13.19 11.18
CA TYR A 71 -21.38 -13.58 10.20
C TYR A 71 -20.14 -14.26 10.84
N LEU A 72 -19.88 -14.02 12.13
CA LEU A 72 -18.78 -14.65 12.87
C LEU A 72 -19.26 -15.88 13.68
N ARG A 73 -20.49 -15.85 14.18
CA ARG A 73 -21.07 -16.94 14.97
C ARG A 73 -22.59 -16.98 14.85
N ALA A 74 -23.16 -18.17 14.81
CA ALA A 74 -24.62 -18.36 14.88
C ALA A 74 -25.21 -17.80 16.19
N ALA A 75 -26.15 -16.87 16.06
CA ALA A 75 -26.82 -16.21 17.19
C ALA A 75 -27.57 -17.22 18.08
N ARG A 76 -27.34 -17.15 19.40
CA ARG A 76 -28.03 -17.98 20.40
C ARG A 76 -29.04 -17.14 21.19
N PRO A 77 -30.17 -17.73 21.64
CA PRO A 77 -31.22 -17.00 22.38
C PRO A 77 -30.73 -16.35 23.69
N ASN A 78 -29.65 -16.89 24.26
CA ASN A 78 -29.03 -16.43 25.51
C ASN A 78 -27.60 -15.93 25.31
N ASP A 79 -27.30 -15.37 24.13
CA ASP A 79 -25.99 -14.75 23.92
C ASP A 79 -25.80 -13.57 24.87
N LYS A 80 -24.69 -13.66 25.62
CA LYS A 80 -24.24 -12.62 26.53
C LYS A 80 -23.10 -11.88 25.85
N HIS A 81 -23.24 -10.57 25.76
CA HIS A 81 -22.22 -9.68 25.22
C HIS A 81 -21.52 -8.95 26.35
N LEU A 82 -20.22 -8.73 26.19
CA LEU A 82 -19.45 -7.88 27.06
C LEU A 82 -19.46 -6.47 26.48
N LEU A 83 -20.15 -5.56 27.15
CA LEU A 83 -20.07 -4.13 26.84
C LEU A 83 -18.97 -3.49 27.68
N PHE A 84 -18.23 -2.61 27.02
CA PHE A 84 -17.16 -1.83 27.61
C PHE A 84 -17.59 -0.38 27.66
N LYS A 85 -17.65 0.20 28.87
CA LYS A 85 -17.95 1.63 29.05
C LYS A 85 -16.77 2.34 29.71
N PRO A 86 -16.32 3.49 29.18
CA PRO A 86 -15.25 4.26 29.82
C PRO A 86 -15.73 4.77 31.18
N LEU A 87 -14.88 4.68 32.20
CA LEU A 87 -15.15 5.25 33.51
C LEU A 87 -15.02 6.77 33.43
N THR A 88 -16.14 7.49 33.44
CA THR A 88 -16.18 8.93 33.73
C THR A 88 -16.14 9.12 35.24
N THR A 89 -15.43 10.14 35.70
CA THR A 89 -14.93 10.29 37.08
C THR A 89 -15.97 10.42 38.19
N GLU A 90 -17.27 10.21 37.93
CA GLU A 90 -18.36 10.49 38.89
C GLU A 90 -19.33 9.34 39.20
N GLU A 91 -19.22 8.16 38.59
CA GLU A 91 -20.16 7.06 38.87
C GLU A 91 -19.46 5.81 39.39
N ALA A 92 -19.12 5.82 40.68
CA ALA A 92 -18.86 4.60 41.43
C ALA A 92 -20.20 4.11 42.02
N SER A 93 -20.95 3.31 41.28
CA SER A 93 -22.19 2.69 41.77
C SER A 93 -22.03 1.18 41.84
N SER A 94 -22.18 0.66 43.05
CA SER A 94 -21.96 -0.73 43.43
C SER A 94 -22.86 -1.71 42.69
N THR A 95 -22.31 -2.47 41.73
CA THR A 95 -22.60 -3.91 41.53
C THR A 95 -21.63 -4.51 40.51
N LEU A 96 -20.75 -5.42 40.95
CA LEU A 96 -19.85 -6.25 40.13
C LEU A 96 -19.12 -5.50 38.99
N GLU A 97 -18.50 -4.37 39.33
CA GLU A 97 -17.60 -3.67 38.41
C GLU A 97 -16.28 -4.43 38.31
N ILE A 98 -16.04 -5.05 37.15
CA ILE A 98 -14.69 -5.49 36.78
C ILE A 98 -14.03 -4.28 36.12
N ALA A 99 -13.15 -3.60 36.86
CA ALA A 99 -12.34 -2.52 36.35
C ALA A 99 -11.21 -3.10 35.47
N ALA A 100 -11.36 -3.01 34.15
CA ALA A 100 -10.33 -3.39 33.20
C ALA A 100 -9.42 -2.20 32.93
N THR A 101 -8.11 -2.35 33.15
CA THR A 101 -7.11 -1.34 32.77
C THR A 101 -6.43 -1.77 31.48
N VAL A 102 -6.64 -1.03 30.40
CA VAL A 102 -5.98 -1.26 29.10
C VAL A 102 -4.86 -0.24 28.94
N LYS A 103 -3.63 -0.74 28.76
CA LYS A 103 -2.46 0.09 28.47
C LYS A 103 -1.95 -0.27 27.09
N GLY A 104 -1.63 0.74 26.29
CA GLY A 104 -1.12 0.54 24.94
C GLY A 104 -0.32 1.73 24.46
N ALA A 105 0.37 1.54 23.34
CA ALA A 105 1.07 2.61 22.65
C ALA A 105 0.75 2.56 21.16
N PHE A 106 0.36 3.70 20.60
CA PHE A 106 0.37 3.90 19.15
C PHE A 106 1.76 4.38 18.75
N VAL A 107 2.39 3.69 17.80
CA VAL A 107 3.70 4.07 17.27
C VAL A 107 3.53 4.43 15.81
N ALA A 108 3.89 5.66 15.44
CA ALA A 108 3.92 6.07 14.05
C ALA A 108 5.14 5.44 13.40
N VAL A 109 4.94 4.45 12.53
CA VAL A 109 6.00 3.88 11.71
C VAL A 109 6.01 4.62 10.38
N PRO A 110 7.13 5.23 9.96
CA PRO A 110 7.23 5.86 8.64
C PRO A 110 6.92 4.84 7.54
N ALA A 111 6.41 5.33 6.40
CA ALA A 111 6.25 4.48 5.22
C ALA A 111 7.55 3.70 4.94
N ASN A 112 7.41 2.41 4.58
CA ASN A 112 8.53 1.48 4.37
C ASN A 112 9.47 1.27 5.58
N ASN A 113 8.97 1.37 6.83
CA ASN A 113 9.79 1.23 8.05
C ASN A 113 10.96 2.23 8.13
N GLY A 114 10.87 3.37 7.44
CA GLY A 114 11.95 4.34 7.35
C GLY A 114 13.07 3.97 6.37
N LEU A 115 12.90 2.89 5.59
CA LEU A 115 13.80 2.57 4.49
C LEU A 115 13.51 3.49 3.30
N PRO A 116 14.54 3.97 2.58
CA PRO A 116 14.34 4.79 1.39
C PRO A 116 13.50 4.00 0.38
N ALA A 117 12.49 4.66 -0.21
CA ALA A 117 11.60 4.01 -1.16
C ALA A 117 12.39 3.45 -2.36
N PRO A 118 12.02 2.29 -2.92
CA PRO A 118 12.66 1.80 -4.14
C PRO A 118 12.39 2.77 -5.29
N MET A 119 13.31 2.81 -6.24
CA MET A 119 13.25 3.56 -7.48
C MET A 119 13.71 2.64 -8.59
N MET A 120 12.92 2.57 -9.65
CA MET A 120 13.27 1.82 -10.85
C MET A 120 13.57 2.79 -11.99
N ARG A 121 14.62 2.50 -12.75
CA ARG A 121 14.95 3.22 -13.98
C ARG A 121 15.23 2.23 -15.10
N THR A 122 14.57 2.46 -16.23
CA THR A 122 14.79 1.65 -17.43
C THR A 122 15.54 2.45 -18.49
N LEU A 123 16.42 1.76 -19.20
CA LEU A 123 17.10 2.25 -20.40
C LEU A 123 17.03 1.20 -21.50
N ILE A 124 16.72 1.63 -22.72
CA ILE A 124 16.75 0.79 -23.91
C ILE A 124 17.90 1.29 -24.79
N ASP A 125 18.83 0.39 -25.12
CA ASP A 125 19.91 0.63 -26.07
C ASP A 125 19.48 0.08 -27.45
N PRO A 126 19.20 0.96 -28.43
CA PRO A 126 18.73 0.59 -29.77
C PRO A 126 19.87 0.29 -30.75
N SER A 127 21.09 -0.01 -30.27
CA SER A 127 22.26 -0.30 -31.13
C SER A 127 22.02 -1.42 -32.15
N ASP A 128 21.26 -2.45 -31.79
CA ASP A 128 20.69 -3.42 -32.75
C ASP A 128 19.18 -3.19 -32.88
N PRO A 129 18.68 -2.71 -34.04
CA PRO A 129 17.26 -2.44 -34.26
C PRO A 129 16.34 -3.66 -34.13
N ARG A 130 16.88 -4.88 -34.27
CA ARG A 130 16.13 -6.14 -34.16
C ARG A 130 16.39 -6.89 -32.85
N ALA A 131 17.38 -6.44 -32.08
CA ALA A 131 17.72 -7.00 -30.78
C ALA A 131 18.13 -5.90 -29.77
N PRO A 132 17.29 -4.88 -29.53
CA PRO A 132 17.62 -3.83 -28.59
C PRO A 132 17.83 -4.39 -27.19
N THR A 133 18.85 -3.88 -26.50
CA THR A 133 19.18 -4.30 -25.14
C THR A 133 18.40 -3.47 -24.14
N VAL A 134 17.66 -4.12 -23.24
CA VAL A 134 16.89 -3.46 -22.18
C VAL A 134 17.62 -3.64 -20.86
N ARG A 135 17.95 -2.52 -20.22
CA ARG A 135 18.61 -2.47 -18.92
C ARG A 135 17.68 -1.82 -17.90
N VAL A 136 17.47 -2.51 -16.80
CA VAL A 136 16.71 -2.03 -15.64
C VAL A 136 17.68 -1.85 -14.49
N THR A 137 17.66 -0.69 -13.86
CA THR A 137 18.43 -0.37 -12.65
C THR A 137 17.46 -0.14 -11.51
N VAL A 138 17.64 -0.86 -10.42
CA VAL A 138 16.84 -0.73 -9.20
C VAL A 138 17.74 -0.17 -8.09
N SER A 139 17.36 0.98 -7.57
CA SER A 139 18.03 1.63 -6.44
C SER A 139 17.00 2.05 -5.40
N ASN A 140 17.45 2.42 -4.20
CA ASN A 140 16.58 3.10 -3.25
C ASN A 140 16.64 4.63 -3.47
N ALA A 141 15.77 5.38 -2.78
CA ALA A 141 15.73 6.84 -2.87
C ALA A 141 16.99 7.54 -2.31
N ALA A 142 17.87 6.80 -1.61
CA ALA A 142 19.20 7.27 -1.20
C ALA A 142 20.28 6.97 -2.26
N GLY A 143 19.93 6.35 -3.39
CA GLY A 143 20.83 6.01 -4.49
C GLY A 143 21.61 4.71 -4.31
N GLU A 144 21.31 3.92 -3.27
CA GLU A 144 21.96 2.64 -3.05
C GLU A 144 21.36 1.58 -3.99
N ALA A 145 22.23 0.80 -4.63
CA ALA A 145 21.82 -0.27 -5.53
C ALA A 145 21.12 -1.41 -4.75
N MET A 146 20.03 -1.92 -5.31
CA MET A 146 19.28 -3.04 -4.72
C MET A 146 19.53 -4.32 -5.50
N SER A 147 20.35 -5.21 -4.94
CA SER A 147 20.64 -6.52 -5.53
C SER A 147 19.62 -7.58 -5.15
N GLY A 148 19.45 -8.62 -5.98
CA GLY A 148 18.56 -9.74 -5.68
C GLY A 148 17.07 -9.45 -5.87
N VAL A 149 16.74 -8.29 -6.44
CA VAL A 149 15.38 -7.90 -6.82
C VAL A 149 15.00 -8.60 -8.13
N GLU A 150 13.84 -9.25 -8.13
CA GLU A 150 13.21 -9.80 -9.32
C GLU A 150 12.60 -8.69 -10.18
N VAL A 151 12.93 -8.69 -11.46
CA VAL A 151 12.44 -7.77 -12.48
C VAL A 151 11.75 -8.58 -13.56
N GLN A 152 10.46 -8.30 -13.79
CA GLN A 152 9.68 -8.95 -14.84
C GLN A 152 9.56 -8.01 -16.03
N LEU A 153 9.79 -8.52 -17.23
CA LEU A 153 9.69 -7.79 -18.48
C LEU A 153 8.77 -8.53 -19.43
N ASN A 154 7.81 -7.80 -19.99
CA ASN A 154 6.87 -8.34 -20.96
C ASN A 154 6.60 -7.35 -22.08
N VAL A 155 6.23 -7.87 -23.25
CA VAL A 155 5.68 -7.07 -24.34
C VAL A 155 4.17 -7.08 -24.19
N ASP A 156 3.58 -5.92 -23.91
CA ASP A 156 2.13 -5.79 -23.85
C ASP A 156 1.57 -5.80 -25.28
N ARG A 157 1.11 -6.98 -25.68
CA ARG A 157 0.60 -7.20 -27.04
C ARG A 157 -0.73 -6.48 -27.28
N GLU A 158 -1.57 -6.38 -26.26
CA GLU A 158 -2.89 -5.76 -26.39
C GLU A 158 -2.72 -4.25 -26.51
N GLU A 159 -1.94 -3.64 -25.62
CA GLU A 159 -1.67 -2.21 -25.63
C GLU A 159 -0.88 -1.80 -26.88
N SER A 160 0.07 -2.61 -27.34
CA SER A 160 0.77 -2.36 -28.61
C SER A 160 -0.20 -2.30 -29.79
N VAL A 161 -1.20 -3.19 -29.84
CA VAL A 161 -2.21 -3.18 -30.91
C VAL A 161 -3.10 -1.93 -30.78
N ALA A 162 -3.58 -1.63 -29.56
CA ALA A 162 -4.44 -0.47 -29.31
C ALA A 162 -3.74 0.86 -29.69
N LEU A 163 -2.47 1.02 -29.32
CA LEU A 163 -1.69 2.22 -29.59
C LEU A 163 -1.50 2.47 -31.09
N ASN A 164 -1.19 1.43 -31.87
CA ASN A 164 -1.03 1.59 -33.32
C ASN A 164 -2.38 1.76 -34.05
N GLN A 165 -3.45 1.12 -33.56
CA GLN A 165 -4.80 1.34 -34.08
C GLN A 165 -5.26 2.78 -33.89
N ALA A 166 -4.91 3.41 -32.76
CA ALA A 166 -5.21 4.83 -32.51
C ALA A 166 -4.52 5.77 -33.53
N VAL A 167 -3.40 5.33 -34.12
CA VAL A 167 -2.66 6.04 -35.18
C VAL A 167 -3.11 5.59 -36.59
N GLY A 168 -4.11 4.70 -36.68
CA GLY A 168 -4.68 4.23 -37.95
C GLY A 168 -3.83 3.16 -38.66
N VAL A 169 -2.89 2.53 -37.96
CA VAL A 169 -2.01 1.49 -38.52
C VAL A 169 -2.47 0.11 -38.05
N GLY A 170 -2.70 -0.80 -38.99
CA GLY A 170 -2.92 -2.20 -38.67
C GLY A 170 -1.63 -2.83 -38.15
N PHE A 171 -1.62 -3.19 -36.86
CA PHE A 171 -0.44 -3.71 -36.18
C PHE A 171 -0.78 -4.98 -35.41
N ALA A 172 0.14 -5.92 -35.39
CA ALA A 172 0.10 -7.10 -34.54
C ALA A 172 1.53 -7.42 -34.08
N VAL A 173 1.68 -7.79 -32.81
CA VAL A 173 2.97 -8.28 -32.30
C VAL A 173 3.20 -9.68 -32.84
N ALA A 174 4.28 -9.86 -33.61
CA ALA A 174 4.66 -11.14 -34.17
C ALA A 174 5.01 -12.13 -33.04
N ALA A 175 4.69 -13.40 -33.20
CA ALA A 175 4.86 -14.42 -32.16
C ALA A 175 6.32 -14.59 -31.69
N GLY A 176 7.30 -14.27 -32.54
CA GLY A 176 8.72 -14.31 -32.19
C GLY A 176 9.27 -13.01 -31.60
N THR A 177 8.44 -11.98 -31.40
CA THR A 177 8.83 -10.72 -30.75
C THR A 177 8.63 -10.88 -29.24
N ALA A 178 9.72 -11.04 -28.50
CA ALA A 178 9.73 -11.32 -27.07
C ALA A 178 11.11 -11.04 -26.46
N PHE A 179 11.17 -10.96 -25.13
CA PHE A 179 12.44 -10.95 -24.40
C PHE A 179 13.09 -12.33 -24.42
N ASP A 180 14.42 -12.37 -24.54
CA ASP A 180 15.20 -13.60 -24.41
C ASP A 180 15.01 -14.22 -23.01
N GLU A 181 14.95 -13.36 -21.99
CA GLU A 181 14.60 -13.72 -20.62
C GLU A 181 13.63 -12.66 -20.06
N GLY A 182 12.43 -13.09 -19.69
CA GLY A 182 11.35 -12.22 -19.20
C GLY A 182 11.30 -12.04 -17.69
N VAL A 183 12.11 -12.78 -16.94
CA VAL A 183 12.26 -12.63 -15.49
C VAL A 183 13.73 -12.65 -15.16
N LEU A 184 14.22 -11.57 -14.58
CA LEU A 184 15.64 -11.37 -14.26
C LEU A 184 15.79 -11.09 -12.77
N VAL A 185 16.98 -11.32 -12.26
CA VAL A 185 17.37 -10.90 -10.91
C VAL A 185 18.49 -9.88 -11.02
N THR A 186 18.35 -8.76 -10.33
CA THR A 186 19.37 -7.71 -10.29
C THR A 186 20.68 -8.19 -9.66
N ASP A 187 21.79 -7.79 -10.26
CA ASP A 187 23.15 -8.07 -9.80
C ASP A 187 23.55 -7.23 -8.57
N ALA A 188 24.82 -7.34 -8.14
CA ALA A 188 25.36 -6.55 -7.02
C ALA A 188 25.34 -5.03 -7.27
N GLY A 189 25.27 -4.60 -8.53
CA GLY A 189 25.09 -3.19 -8.93
C GLY A 189 23.63 -2.78 -9.06
N GLY A 190 22.67 -3.62 -8.66
CA GLY A 190 21.25 -3.36 -8.78
C GLY A 190 20.75 -3.34 -10.22
N THR A 191 21.48 -3.99 -11.14
CA THR A 191 21.18 -3.97 -12.57
C THR A 191 20.70 -5.33 -13.06
N ALA A 192 19.66 -5.32 -13.89
CA ALA A 192 19.19 -6.47 -14.66
C ALA A 192 19.20 -6.11 -16.15
N GLN A 193 19.65 -7.02 -17.01
CA GLN A 193 19.75 -6.77 -18.45
C GLN A 193 19.23 -7.97 -19.24
N THR A 194 18.43 -7.69 -20.27
CA THR A 194 17.93 -8.68 -21.24
C THR A 194 17.89 -8.08 -22.63
N VAL A 195 17.66 -8.91 -23.64
CA VAL A 195 17.54 -8.50 -25.02
C VAL A 195 16.10 -8.68 -25.46
N LEU A 196 15.51 -7.64 -26.06
CA LEU A 196 14.23 -7.74 -26.72
C LEU A 196 14.47 -8.22 -28.16
N ARG A 197 14.10 -9.46 -28.46
CA ARG A 197 14.19 -10.00 -29.81
C ARG A 197 12.97 -9.57 -30.61
N ILE A 198 13.18 -8.97 -31.77
CA ILE A 198 12.11 -8.54 -32.67
C ILE A 198 12.08 -9.48 -33.87
N ALA A 199 10.98 -10.20 -34.06
CA ALA A 199 10.87 -11.18 -35.15
C ALA A 199 11.00 -10.50 -36.52
N ALA A 200 11.63 -11.16 -37.49
CA ALA A 200 11.83 -10.63 -38.85
C ALA A 200 10.51 -10.15 -39.52
N GLY A 201 9.40 -10.84 -39.24
CA GLY A 201 8.07 -10.49 -39.74
C GLY A 201 7.32 -9.41 -38.94
N GLN A 202 7.94 -8.82 -37.91
CA GLN A 202 7.35 -7.71 -37.16
C GLN A 202 7.17 -6.50 -38.10
N ALA A 203 5.95 -5.99 -38.19
CA ALA A 203 5.67 -4.75 -38.91
C ALA A 203 6.24 -3.54 -38.15
N LYS A 204 6.55 -2.48 -38.89
CA LYS A 204 6.93 -1.19 -38.29
C LYS A 204 5.77 -0.63 -37.48
N GLY A 205 6.08 -0.03 -36.34
CA GLY A 205 5.07 0.50 -35.41
C GLY A 205 5.60 0.59 -33.99
N LEU A 206 4.70 0.80 -33.05
CA LEU A 206 5.02 1.00 -31.64
C LEU A 206 4.83 -0.30 -30.84
N LEU A 207 5.83 -0.71 -30.08
CA LEU A 207 5.75 -1.79 -29.09
C LEU A 207 5.68 -1.18 -27.70
N VAL A 208 4.77 -1.70 -26.87
CA VAL A 208 4.67 -1.35 -25.46
C VAL A 208 5.36 -2.42 -24.64
N ILE A 209 6.34 -2.00 -23.86
CA ILE A 209 7.13 -2.84 -22.96
C ILE A 209 6.69 -2.51 -21.55
N ALA A 210 6.19 -3.53 -20.84
CA ALA A 210 5.83 -3.44 -19.43
C ALA A 210 6.94 -4.06 -18.58
N ILE A 211 7.36 -3.33 -17.54
CA ILE A 211 8.43 -3.73 -16.63
C ILE A 211 7.92 -3.59 -15.21
N ASP A 212 8.00 -4.66 -14.45
CA ASP A 212 7.52 -4.73 -13.07
C ASP A 212 8.65 -5.10 -12.11
N ALA A 213 8.84 -4.29 -11.06
CA ALA A 213 9.71 -4.61 -9.94
C ALA A 213 9.26 -3.86 -8.68
N LEU A 214 9.30 -4.54 -7.51
CA LEU A 214 9.02 -3.92 -6.19
C LEU A 214 7.71 -3.11 -6.13
N SER A 215 6.65 -3.63 -6.75
CA SER A 215 5.34 -2.97 -6.85
C SER A 215 5.34 -1.66 -7.65
N GLN A 216 6.36 -1.44 -8.48
CA GLN A 216 6.42 -0.37 -9.47
C GLN A 216 6.31 -0.99 -10.87
N THR A 217 5.46 -0.39 -11.68
CA THR A 217 5.29 -0.73 -13.10
C THR A 217 5.77 0.44 -13.93
N ASP A 218 6.66 0.19 -14.88
CA ASP A 218 7.09 1.14 -15.90
C ASP A 218 6.63 0.64 -17.27
N ALA A 219 6.09 1.55 -18.08
CA ALA A 219 5.56 1.24 -19.40
C ALA A 219 6.26 2.12 -20.44
N ILE A 220 7.03 1.49 -21.32
CA ILE A 220 7.87 2.19 -22.28
C ILE A 220 7.43 1.85 -23.69
N VAL A 221 7.34 2.88 -24.52
CA VAL A 221 7.05 2.73 -25.95
C VAL A 221 8.36 2.64 -26.72
N TYR A 222 8.53 1.57 -27.47
CA TYR A 222 9.67 1.35 -28.38
C TYR A 222 9.19 1.38 -29.84
N GLU A 223 9.84 2.18 -30.68
CA GLU A 223 9.52 2.27 -32.10
C GLU A 223 10.29 1.22 -32.91
N VAL A 224 9.56 0.33 -33.57
CA VAL A 224 10.10 -0.64 -34.53
C VAL A 224 10.30 0.05 -35.88
N THR A 225 11.55 0.36 -36.20
CA THR A 225 11.93 1.09 -37.42
C THR A 225 12.34 0.18 -38.59
N ALA A 226 12.66 -1.09 -38.30
CA ALA A 226 13.22 -2.06 -39.24
C ALA A 226 12.30 -3.26 -39.49
#